data_AF-U2RKL4-F1
#
_entry.id   AF-U2RKL4-F1
#
_cell.length_a   1.000
_cell.length_b   1.000
_cell.length_c   1.000
_cell.angle_alpha   90.00
_cell.angle_beta   90.00
_cell.angle_gamma   90.00
#
_symmetry.space_group_name_H-M   'P 1'
#
loop_
_entity.id
_entity.type
_entity.pdbx_description
1 polymer ?
#
loop_
_entity_poly.entity_id
_entity_poly.type
_entity_poly.pdbx_seq_one_letter_code
_entity_poly.pdbx_strand_id
1 'polypeptide(L)'
;GQLLARADPRRSQGVTVLRAEHRPLLRLVTTLGADPRMQEHSELMLRPLIDYDLASGGDLLEVLRAYAAHPGNRTKAAAASHLSRSVFYQRIALIEELLGMDLDDGETLSALHAALLARSARG
;
A
#
# COMPACT_ATOMS: atom_id res chain seq x y z
N GLY A 1 39.77 -28.92 24.89
CA GLY A 1 40.03 -28.55 23.49
C GLY A 1 38.80 -27.86 22.94
N GLN A 2 38.94 -26.60 22.54
CA GLN A 2 37.92 -25.83 21.83
C GLN A 2 37.56 -26.52 20.51
N LEU A 3 36.28 -26.54 20.15
CA LEU A 3 35.90 -26.25 18.77
C LEU A 3 34.48 -25.65 18.73
N LEU A 4 34.44 -24.41 18.25
CA LEU A 4 33.28 -23.59 17.98
C LEU A 4 32.54 -24.13 16.75
N ALA A 5 31.28 -24.52 16.87
CA ALA A 5 30.38 -24.58 15.73
C ALA A 5 29.59 -23.25 15.70
N ARG A 6 30.07 -22.35 14.85
CA ARG A 6 29.47 -21.05 14.55
C ARG A 6 28.06 -21.25 13.98
N ALA A 7 27.09 -20.55 14.56
CA ALA A 7 25.84 -20.25 13.87
C ALA A 7 26.15 -19.40 12.63
N ASP A 8 25.69 -19.83 11.45
CA ASP A 8 25.66 -18.98 10.26
C ASP A 8 24.20 -18.54 9.98
N PRO A 9 23.88 -17.25 10.22
CA PRO A 9 22.57 -16.68 9.95
C PRO A 9 22.61 -15.93 8.61
N ARG A 10 22.42 -16.63 7.49
CA ARG A 10 22.31 -15.96 6.18
C ARG A 10 21.16 -16.51 5.34
N ARG A 11 20.06 -15.76 5.43
CA ARG A 11 19.00 -15.59 4.42
C ARG A 11 18.33 -16.87 3.92
N SER A 12 17.49 -17.45 4.77
CA SER A 12 16.15 -17.79 4.30
C SER A 12 15.44 -16.48 3.94
N GLN A 13 15.54 -16.07 2.67
CA GLN A 13 14.58 -15.14 2.09
C GLN A 13 13.21 -15.77 2.31
N GLY A 14 12.52 -15.30 3.35
CA GLY A 14 11.12 -15.59 3.54
C GLY A 14 10.40 -15.00 2.35
N VAL A 15 10.24 -15.78 1.28
CA VAL A 15 9.03 -15.68 0.48
C VAL A 15 7.93 -15.93 1.50
N THR A 16 7.40 -14.86 2.09
CA THR A 16 6.17 -14.98 2.85
C THR A 16 5.15 -15.32 1.79
N VAL A 17 4.96 -16.62 1.57
CA VAL A 17 3.80 -17.16 0.88
C VAL A 17 2.63 -16.84 1.80
N LEU A 18 2.21 -15.58 1.77
CA LEU A 18 0.92 -15.15 2.27
C LEU A 18 -0.06 -15.84 1.37
N ARG A 19 -0.52 -17.02 1.81
CA ARG A 19 -1.48 -17.80 1.05
C ARG A 19 -2.65 -16.88 0.68
N ALA A 20 -3.03 -16.91 -0.59
CA ALA A 20 -4.07 -16.06 -1.16
C ALA A 20 -5.44 -16.22 -0.45
N GLU A 21 -5.61 -17.25 0.38
CA GLU A 21 -6.81 -17.49 1.20
C GLU A 21 -7.14 -16.37 2.19
N HIS A 22 -6.19 -15.49 2.57
CA HIS A 22 -6.45 -14.38 3.50
C HIS A 22 -6.42 -12.98 2.86
N ARG A 23 -6.38 -12.88 1.52
CA ARG A 23 -6.42 -11.59 0.80
C ARG A 23 -7.42 -11.62 -0.36
N PRO A 24 -8.74 -11.62 -0.05
CA PRO A 24 -9.78 -11.77 -1.07
C PRO A 24 -9.76 -10.65 -2.11
N LEU A 25 -9.51 -9.40 -1.70
CA LEU A 25 -9.44 -8.26 -2.60
C LEU A 25 -8.23 -8.35 -3.53
N LEU A 26 -7.06 -8.74 -3.02
CA LEU A 26 -5.87 -8.98 -3.85
C LEU A 26 -6.15 -10.05 -4.91
N ARG A 27 -6.71 -11.19 -4.52
CA ARG A 27 -7.03 -12.27 -5.45
C ARG A 27 -7.99 -11.80 -6.55
N LEU A 28 -9.06 -11.10 -6.17
CA LEU A 28 -10.02 -10.54 -7.13
C LEU A 28 -9.33 -9.59 -8.11
N VAL A 29 -8.53 -8.64 -7.59
CA VAL A 29 -7.82 -7.66 -8.39
C VAL A 29 -6.78 -8.32 -9.29
N THR A 30 -6.08 -9.37 -8.86
CA THR A 30 -5.13 -10.07 -9.73
C THR A 30 -5.81 -10.83 -10.86
N THR A 31 -7.03 -11.34 -10.64
CA THR A 31 -7.81 -11.98 -11.72
C THR A 31 -8.25 -10.97 -12.77
N LEU A 32 -8.58 -9.74 -12.35
CA LEU A 32 -9.01 -8.65 -13.24
C LEU A 32 -7.87 -7.72 -13.68
N GLY A 33 -6.66 -7.91 -13.13
CA GLY A 33 -5.58 -6.93 -13.22
C GLY A 33 -5.01 -6.78 -14.62
N ALA A 34 -5.16 -7.79 -15.49
CA ALA A 34 -4.77 -7.66 -16.90
C ALA A 34 -5.81 -6.89 -17.74
N ASP A 35 -7.00 -6.60 -17.20
CA ASP A 35 -8.03 -5.83 -17.90
C ASP A 35 -7.57 -4.36 -18.05
N PRO A 36 -7.46 -3.85 -19.29
CA PRO A 36 -7.06 -2.46 -19.53
C PRO A 36 -7.94 -1.43 -18.81
N ARG A 37 -9.24 -1.71 -18.64
CA ARG A 37 -10.18 -0.80 -17.97
C ARG A 37 -9.88 -0.67 -16.49
N MET A 38 -9.49 -1.78 -15.84
CA MET A 38 -9.07 -1.76 -14.44
C MET A 38 -7.76 -0.97 -14.28
N GLN A 39 -6.85 -1.11 -15.23
CA GLN A 39 -5.57 -0.40 -15.22
C GLN A 39 -5.74 1.10 -15.46
N GLU A 40 -6.60 1.49 -16.40
CA GLU A 40 -6.97 2.88 -16.65
C GLU A 40 -7.66 3.50 -15.43
N HIS A 41 -8.62 2.80 -14.84
CA HIS A 41 -9.30 3.26 -13.64
C HIS A 41 -8.33 3.44 -12.45
N SER A 42 -7.44 2.47 -12.23
CA SER A 42 -6.38 2.56 -11.22
C SER A 42 -5.47 3.77 -11.44
N GLU A 43 -5.08 4.02 -12.69
CA GLU A 43 -4.25 5.18 -13.04
C GLU A 43 -4.99 6.49 -12.76
N LEU A 44 -6.24 6.63 -13.21
CA LEU A 44 -7.04 7.84 -13.01
C LEU A 44 -7.23 8.17 -11.53
N MET A 45 -7.57 7.17 -10.71
CA MET A 45 -7.77 7.38 -9.27
C MET A 45 -6.49 7.79 -8.54
N LEU A 46 -5.35 7.21 -8.93
CA LEU A 46 -4.08 7.45 -8.24
C LEU A 46 -3.26 8.59 -8.87
N ARG A 47 -3.71 9.14 -10.00
CA ARG A 47 -2.96 10.13 -10.77
C ARG A 47 -2.54 11.35 -9.95
N PRO A 48 -3.42 11.98 -9.14
CA PRO A 48 -3.02 13.14 -8.35
C PRO A 48 -1.87 12.85 -7.38
N LEU A 49 -1.86 11.66 -6.77
CA LEU A 49 -0.80 11.25 -5.85
C LEU A 49 0.49 10.89 -6.58
N ILE A 50 0.38 10.21 -7.73
CA ILE A 50 1.53 9.90 -8.59
C ILE A 50 2.22 11.19 -9.04
N ASP A 51 1.45 12.15 -9.55
CA ASP A 51 1.98 13.41 -10.05
C ASP A 51 2.62 14.23 -8.92
N TYR A 52 2.01 14.25 -7.73
CA TYR A 52 2.58 14.89 -6.55
C TYR A 52 3.89 14.24 -6.09
N ASP A 53 3.93 12.90 -5.97
CA ASP A 53 5.12 12.17 -5.53
C ASP A 53 6.27 12.34 -6.53
N LEU A 54 5.99 12.33 -7.84
CA LEU A 54 7.00 12.58 -8.88
C LEU A 54 7.55 14.01 -8.84
N ALA A 55 6.70 15.01 -8.57
CA ALA A 55 7.11 16.41 -8.51
C ALA A 55 7.90 16.75 -7.23
N SER A 56 7.57 16.12 -6.11
CA SER A 56 8.11 16.46 -4.79
C SER A 56 9.12 15.46 -4.22
N GLY A 57 9.25 14.28 -4.84
CA GLY A 57 9.95 13.14 -4.22
C GLY A 57 9.20 12.60 -2.99
N GLY A 58 7.87 12.71 -3.01
CA GLY A 58 6.98 12.39 -1.91
C GLY A 58 6.74 10.89 -1.68
N ASP A 59 5.92 10.60 -0.66
CA ASP A 59 5.62 9.26 -0.16
C ASP A 59 4.10 8.97 -0.07
N LEU A 60 3.25 9.73 -0.75
CA LEU A 60 1.80 9.66 -0.59
C LEU A 60 1.22 8.29 -0.97
N LEU A 61 1.71 7.66 -2.03
CA LEU A 61 1.25 6.32 -2.41
C LEU A 61 1.58 5.26 -1.35
N GLU A 62 2.74 5.36 -0.71
CA GLU A 62 3.14 4.42 0.34
C GLU A 62 2.37 4.67 1.64
N VAL A 63 2.08 5.94 1.97
CA VAL A 63 1.18 6.29 3.07
C VAL A 63 -0.23 5.75 2.83
N LEU A 64 -0.80 5.94 1.64
CA LEU A 64 -2.11 5.41 1.28
C LEU A 64 -2.14 3.88 1.36
N ARG A 65 -1.07 3.22 0.91
CA ARG A 65 -0.93 1.76 1.02
C ARG A 65 -0.92 1.29 2.49
N ALA A 66 -0.18 1.98 3.35
CA ALA A 66 -0.15 1.68 4.79
C ALA A 66 -1.52 1.91 5.46
N TYR A 67 -2.24 2.96 5.06
CA TYR A 67 -3.58 3.27 5.53
C TYR A 67 -4.60 2.19 5.11
N ALA A 68 -4.65 1.85 3.83
CA ALA A 68 -5.55 0.84 3.28
C ALA A 68 -5.28 -0.59 3.79
N ALA A 69 -4.03 -0.89 4.16
CA ALA A 69 -3.67 -2.16 4.79
C ALA A 69 -4.13 -2.28 6.25
N HIS A 70 -4.51 -1.17 6.90
CA HIS A 70 -4.94 -1.12 8.30
C HIS A 70 -6.22 -0.30 8.51
N PRO A 71 -7.36 -0.69 7.86
CA PRO A 71 -8.61 0.07 7.98
C PRO A 71 -9.05 0.24 9.43
N GLY A 72 -9.46 1.45 9.81
CA GLY A 72 -9.89 1.78 11.17
C GLY A 72 -8.78 1.78 12.24
N ASN A 73 -7.52 1.45 11.90
CA ASN A 73 -6.41 1.47 12.85
C ASN A 73 -5.27 2.38 12.37
N ARG A 74 -5.54 3.69 12.47
CA ARG A 74 -4.61 4.76 12.10
C ARG A 74 -3.25 4.69 12.81
N THR A 75 -3.23 4.22 14.06
CA THR A 75 -1.97 4.06 14.80
C THR A 75 -1.09 2.99 14.18
N LYS A 76 -1.68 1.85 13.79
CA LYS A 76 -0.94 0.77 13.13
C LYS A 76 -0.54 1.16 11.71
N ALA A 77 -1.38 1.90 10.99
CA ALA A 77 -1.05 2.47 9.68
C ALA A 77 0.16 3.42 9.75
N ALA A 78 0.17 4.35 10.71
CA ALA A 78 1.30 5.26 10.91
C ALA A 78 2.61 4.49 11.18
N ALA A 79 2.57 3.50 12.08
CA ALA A 79 3.73 2.65 12.35
C ALA A 79 4.22 1.88 11.11
N ALA A 80 3.29 1.39 10.27
CA ALA A 80 3.60 0.70 9.03
C ALA A 80 4.17 1.62 7.93
N SER A 81 3.86 2.92 7.97
CA SER A 81 4.41 3.91 7.03
C SER A 81 5.83 4.38 7.38
N HIS A 82 6.38 3.96 8.52
CA HIS A 82 7.65 4.45 9.06
C HIS A 82 7.69 5.97 9.33
N LEU A 83 6.53 6.62 9.45
CA LEU A 83 6.39 8.03 9.77
C LEU A 83 6.04 8.25 11.24
N SER A 84 6.33 9.45 11.74
CA SER A 84 5.72 9.91 12.99
C SER A 84 4.20 10.04 12.81
N ARG A 85 3.44 9.97 13.90
CA ARG A 85 1.98 10.13 13.84
C ARG A 85 1.56 11.49 13.27
N SER A 86 2.27 12.57 13.60
CA SER A 86 1.95 13.91 13.11
C SER A 86 2.15 14.01 11.59
N VAL A 87 3.28 13.51 11.08
CA VAL A 87 3.57 13.52 9.65
C VAL A 87 2.58 12.61 8.91
N PHE A 88 2.28 11.43 9.45
CA PHE A 88 1.29 10.53 8.87
C PHE A 88 -0.07 11.21 8.71
N TYR A 89 -0.57 11.89 9.75
CA TYR A 89 -1.86 12.59 9.64
C TYR A 89 -1.85 13.78 8.69
N GLN A 90 -0.74 14.52 8.59
CA GLN A 90 -0.58 15.55 7.57
C GLN A 90 -0.63 14.96 6.16
N ARG A 91 -0.02 13.79 5.96
CA ARG A 91 -0.03 13.08 4.68
C ARG A 91 -1.42 12.58 4.31
N ILE A 92 -2.17 12.03 5.27
CA ILE A 92 -3.58 11.64 5.06
C ILE A 92 -4.43 12.84 4.66
N ALA A 93 -4.35 13.96 5.37
CA ALA A 93 -5.10 15.16 5.04
C ALA A 93 -4.77 15.67 3.62
N LEU A 94 -3.48 15.64 3.25
CA LEU A 94 -3.06 16.01 1.90
C LEU A 94 -3.57 15.03 0.83
N ILE A 95 -3.62 13.74 1.11
CA ILE A 95 -4.20 12.76 0.19
C ILE A 95 -5.68 13.03 -0.03
N GLU A 96 -6.45 13.28 1.05
CA GLU A 96 -7.87 13.62 0.97
C GLU A 96 -8.10 14.91 0.16
N GLU A 97 -7.25 15.93 0.35
CA GLU A 97 -7.27 17.17 -0.40
C GLU A 97 -7.00 16.95 -1.91
N LEU A 98 -5.94 16.21 -2.25
CA LEU A 98 -5.54 15.96 -3.63
C LEU A 98 -6.55 15.09 -4.39
N LEU A 99 -7.19 14.15 -3.70
CA LEU A 99 -8.18 13.25 -4.30
C LEU A 99 -9.59 13.84 -4.28
N GLY A 100 -9.89 14.79 -3.38
CA GLY A 100 -11.24 15.25 -3.12
C GLY A 100 -12.13 14.15 -2.56
N MET A 101 -11.57 13.24 -1.77
CA MET A 101 -12.18 12.00 -1.31
C MET A 101 -12.02 11.84 0.21
N ASP A 102 -13.03 11.26 0.87
CA ASP A 102 -12.99 10.94 2.30
C ASP A 102 -12.38 9.54 2.50
N LEU A 103 -11.22 9.45 3.16
CA LEU A 103 -10.56 8.16 3.39
C LEU A 103 -11.18 7.36 4.55
N ASP A 104 -12.08 7.94 5.34
CA ASP A 104 -12.90 7.20 6.31
C ASP A 104 -14.11 6.52 5.65
N ASP A 105 -14.48 6.91 4.43
CA ASP A 105 -15.52 6.23 3.67
C ASP A 105 -15.05 4.85 3.18
N GLY A 106 -15.84 3.82 3.51
CA GLY A 106 -15.48 2.43 3.24
C GLY A 106 -15.47 2.09 1.75
N GLU A 107 -16.34 2.70 0.96
CA GLU A 107 -16.39 2.50 -0.50
C GLU A 107 -15.15 3.11 -1.16
N THR A 108 -14.85 4.36 -0.81
CA THR A 108 -13.66 5.11 -1.25
C THR A 108 -12.36 4.37 -0.92
N LEU A 109 -12.19 3.98 0.35
CA LEU A 109 -10.97 3.28 0.78
C LEU A 109 -10.81 1.93 0.06
N SER A 110 -11.92 1.22 -0.17
CA SER A 110 -11.91 -0.07 -0.88
C SER A 110 -11.51 0.11 -2.35
N ALA A 111 -12.05 1.12 -3.02
CA ALA A 111 -11.70 1.45 -4.40
C ALA A 111 -10.22 1.81 -4.53
N LEU A 112 -9.70 2.67 -3.64
CA LEU A 112 -8.29 3.08 -3.64
C LEU A 112 -7.35 1.91 -3.35
N HIS A 113 -7.73 1.02 -2.43
CA HIS A 113 -6.96 -0.20 -2.16
C HIS A 113 -6.93 -1.09 -3.42
N ALA A 114 -8.05 -1.27 -4.10
CA ALA A 114 -8.09 -2.04 -5.35
C ALA A 114 -7.21 -1.41 -6.44
N ALA A 115 -7.24 -0.09 -6.59
CA ALA A 115 -6.38 0.65 -7.51
C ALA A 115 -4.89 0.43 -7.19
N LEU A 116 -4.49 0.49 -5.92
CA LEU A 116 -3.11 0.24 -5.49
C LEU A 116 -2.64 -1.18 -5.83
N LEU A 117 -3.51 -2.18 -5.62
CA LEU A 117 -3.19 -3.57 -5.93
C LEU A 117 -3.10 -3.80 -7.44
N ALA A 118 -4.01 -3.24 -8.24
CA ALA A 118 -4.00 -3.36 -9.70
C ALA A 118 -2.73 -2.77 -10.30
N ARG A 119 -2.28 -1.62 -9.77
CA ARG A 119 -1.02 -0.99 -10.15
C ARG A 119 0.19 -1.87 -9.84
N SER A 120 0.20 -2.53 -8.67
CA SER A 120 1.32 -3.40 -8.26
C SER A 120 1.42 -4.68 -9.09
N ALA A 121 0.31 -5.17 -9.66
CA ALA A 121 0.30 -6.36 -10.51
C ALA A 121 0.95 -6.15 -11.89
N ARG A 122 1.27 -4.90 -12.27
CA ARG A 122 2.04 -4.58 -13.49
C ARG A 122 3.56 -4.80 -13.32
N GLY A 123 4.04 -4.96 -12.09
CA GLY A 123 5.46 -5.07 -11.75
C GLY A 123 5.92 -6.52 -11.55
#